data_AF-A0A825BE89-F1
#
_entry.id   AF-A0A825BE89-F1
#
_cell.length_a   1.000
_cell.length_b   1.000
_cell.length_c   1.000
_cell.angle_alpha   90.00
_cell.angle_beta   90.00
_cell.angle_gamma   90.00
#
_symmetry.space_group_name_H-M   'P 1'
#
loop_
_entity.id
_entity.type
_entity.pdbx_description
1 polymer ?
#
loop_
_entity_poly.entity_id
_entity_poly.type
_entity_poly.pdbx_seq_one_letter_code
_entity_poly.pdbx_strand_id
1 'polypeptide(L)'
;MQRTTLKAPFGWVGGKALLAKEIIPLMPEHSRYVEVFGGALSVFYQKEPSKIEIVNDINSDLINLHRIIRNRPASLQAELNSLFRSRELFFDIKNGKIKPKNDIQKAAFYF
;
A
#
# COMPACT_ATOMS: atom_id res chain seq x y z
N MET A 1 -24.31 9.37 -7.44
CA MET A 1 -22.99 9.48 -6.78
C MET A 1 -21.98 8.81 -7.71
N GLN A 2 -21.00 9.52 -8.27
CA GLN A 2 -20.02 8.88 -9.15
C GLN A 2 -19.11 7.97 -8.31
N ARG A 3 -19.07 6.67 -8.62
CA ARG A 3 -18.09 5.75 -8.01
C ARG A 3 -16.74 6.02 -8.65
N THR A 4 -15.80 6.54 -7.87
CA THR A 4 -14.40 6.62 -8.28
C THR A 4 -13.77 5.24 -8.14
N THR A 5 -13.30 4.66 -9.23
CA THR A 5 -12.46 3.45 -9.18
C THR A 5 -11.13 3.82 -8.52
N LEU A 6 -10.85 3.24 -7.34
CA LEU A 6 -9.59 3.47 -6.66
C LEU A 6 -8.47 2.72 -7.38
N LYS A 7 -7.25 3.26 -7.29
CA LYS A 7 -6.03 2.61 -7.76
C LYS A 7 -5.13 2.32 -6.56
N ALA A 8 -4.25 1.35 -6.72
CA ALA A 8 -3.19 1.11 -5.77
C ALA A 8 -2.37 2.41 -5.53
N PRO A 9 -1.98 2.69 -4.27
CA PRO A 9 -1.30 3.93 -3.92
C PRO A 9 0.15 4.02 -4.41
N PHE A 10 0.74 2.90 -4.84
CA PHE A 10 2.10 2.82 -5.36
C PHE A 10 2.25 1.67 -6.37
N GLY A 11 3.33 1.70 -7.15
CA GLY A 11 3.68 0.64 -8.10
C GLY A 11 4.32 -0.56 -7.40
N TRP A 12 4.07 -1.76 -7.92
CA TRP A 12 4.66 -2.98 -7.39
C TRP A 12 4.94 -3.97 -8.52
N VAL A 13 6.08 -4.65 -8.45
CA VAL A 13 6.44 -5.68 -9.43
C VAL A 13 5.40 -6.81 -9.34
N GLY A 14 4.81 -7.16 -10.48
CA GLY A 14 3.72 -8.13 -10.53
C GLY A 14 2.35 -7.58 -10.14
N GLY A 15 2.19 -6.26 -9.96
CA GLY A 15 0.91 -5.61 -9.68
C GLY A 15 -0.14 -5.93 -10.76
N LYS A 16 -1.32 -6.38 -10.32
CA LYS A 16 -2.41 -6.84 -11.21
C LYS A 16 -3.40 -5.74 -11.57
N ALA A 17 -2.97 -4.48 -11.56
CA ALA A 17 -3.87 -3.34 -11.77
C ALA A 17 -4.60 -3.40 -13.12
N LEU A 18 -3.89 -3.73 -14.21
CA LEU A 18 -4.48 -3.88 -15.54
C LEU A 18 -5.37 -5.12 -15.67
N LEU A 19 -5.03 -6.19 -14.97
CA LEU A 19 -5.76 -7.47 -14.98
C LEU A 19 -6.95 -7.48 -14.02
N ALA A 20 -7.09 -6.49 -13.13
CA ALA A 20 -8.18 -6.45 -12.16
C ALA A 20 -9.55 -6.45 -12.83
N LYS A 21 -9.70 -5.79 -13.98
CA LYS A 21 -10.93 -5.77 -14.78
C LYS A 21 -11.37 -7.16 -15.28
N GLU A 22 -10.41 -8.09 -15.41
CA GLU A 22 -10.65 -9.48 -15.82
C GLU A 22 -10.80 -10.40 -14.60
N ILE A 23 -10.04 -10.15 -13.53
CA ILE A 23 -10.05 -10.96 -12.30
C ILE A 23 -11.34 -10.75 -11.50
N ILE A 24 -11.80 -9.51 -11.34
CA ILE A 24 -12.93 -9.17 -10.45
C ILE A 24 -14.24 -9.84 -10.90
N PRO A 25 -14.63 -9.83 -12.20
CA PRO A 25 -15.83 -10.52 -12.65
C PRO A 25 -15.82 -12.04 -12.45
N LEU A 26 -14.65 -12.65 -12.28
CA LEU A 26 -14.50 -14.09 -12.04
C LEU A 26 -14.62 -14.45 -10.55
N MET A 27 -14.69 -13.48 -9.65
CA MET A 27 -14.87 -13.74 -8.23
C MET A 27 -16.31 -14.21 -7.98
N PRO A 28 -16.53 -15.29 -7.21
CA PRO A 28 -17.86 -15.68 -6.80
C PRO A 28 -18.47 -14.63 -5.86
N GLU A 29 -19.78 -14.68 -5.64
CA GLU A 29 -20.41 -13.89 -4.57
C GLU A 29 -19.79 -14.25 -3.22
N HIS A 30 -19.37 -13.24 -2.46
CA HIS A 30 -18.69 -13.47 -1.19
C HIS A 30 -18.92 -12.32 -0.22
N SER A 31 -18.94 -12.65 1.07
CA SER A 31 -18.95 -11.66 2.16
C SER A 31 -17.56 -11.41 2.75
N ARG A 32 -16.59 -12.29 2.46
CA ARG A 32 -15.21 -12.21 2.95
C ARG A 32 -14.23 -12.28 1.80
N TYR A 33 -13.32 -11.32 1.73
CA TYR A 33 -12.23 -11.30 0.77
C TYR A 33 -10.89 -11.49 1.50
N VAL A 34 -10.04 -12.36 0.96
CA VAL A 34 -8.73 -12.65 1.54
C VAL A 34 -7.67 -12.54 0.45
N GLU A 35 -6.74 -11.60 0.60
CA GLU A 35 -5.61 -11.42 -0.30
C GLU A 35 -4.32 -11.79 0.44
N VAL A 36 -3.83 -13.01 0.20
CA VAL A 36 -2.73 -13.62 0.95
C VAL A 36 -1.36 -13.05 0.55
N PHE A 37 -1.26 -12.54 -0.69
CA PHE A 37 -0.07 -11.95 -1.30
C PHE A 37 -0.41 -10.55 -1.83
N GLY A 38 -0.59 -9.62 -0.89
CA GLY A 38 -1.18 -8.31 -1.16
C GLY A 38 -0.38 -7.45 -2.13
N GLY A 39 0.96 -7.42 -2.04
CA GLY A 39 1.76 -6.46 -2.82
C GLY A 39 1.22 -5.03 -2.66
N ALA A 40 0.93 -4.34 -3.77
CA ALA A 40 0.29 -3.02 -3.77
C ALA A 40 -1.26 -3.05 -3.68
N LEU A 41 -1.89 -4.20 -3.47
CA LEU A 41 -3.35 -4.37 -3.33
C LEU A 41 -4.13 -3.95 -4.57
N SER A 42 -3.56 -4.16 -5.76
CA SER A 42 -4.12 -3.63 -7.01
C SER A 42 -5.52 -4.16 -7.36
N VAL A 43 -5.84 -5.40 -6.95
CA VAL A 43 -7.18 -5.98 -7.14
C VAL A 43 -8.12 -5.49 -6.03
N PHE A 44 -7.66 -5.53 -4.78
CA PHE A 44 -8.41 -5.03 -3.63
C PHE A 44 -8.91 -3.59 -3.79
N TYR A 45 -8.09 -2.66 -4.28
CA TYR A 45 -8.53 -1.28 -4.49
C TYR A 45 -9.58 -1.14 -5.60
N GLN A 46 -9.65 -2.06 -6.55
CA GLN A 46 -10.55 -1.96 -7.70
C GLN A 46 -11.85 -2.75 -7.55
N LYS A 47 -11.87 -3.78 -6.69
CA LYS A 47 -13.10 -4.53 -6.41
C LYS A 47 -14.06 -3.71 -5.56
N GLU A 48 -15.33 -4.11 -5.58
CA GLU A 48 -16.29 -3.60 -4.61
C GLU A 48 -15.91 -4.06 -3.19
N PRO A 49 -16.08 -3.22 -2.16
CA PRO A 49 -15.80 -3.60 -0.77
C PRO A 49 -16.60 -4.82 -0.33
N SER A 50 -15.94 -5.75 0.36
CA SER A 50 -16.58 -6.92 0.98
C SER A 50 -16.86 -6.63 2.46
N LYS A 51 -17.81 -7.35 3.08
CA LYS A 51 -18.14 -7.15 4.51
C LYS A 51 -16.93 -7.33 5.43
N ILE A 52 -16.07 -8.29 5.11
CA ILE A 52 -14.81 -8.53 5.81
C ILE A 52 -13.70 -8.63 4.76
N GLU A 53 -12.58 -7.96 5.00
CA GLU A 53 -11.43 -7.99 4.12
C GLU A 53 -10.17 -8.26 4.94
N ILE A 54 -9.40 -9.25 4.49
CA ILE A 54 -8.16 -9.69 5.12
C ILE A 54 -7.06 -9.54 4.09
N VAL A 55 -6.02 -8.79 4.47
CA VAL A 55 -4.85 -8.56 3.63
C VAL A 55 -3.62 -9.08 4.36
N ASN A 56 -2.80 -9.82 3.65
CA ASN A 56 -1.53 -10.35 4.14
C ASN A 56 -0.43 -10.20 3.09
N ASP A 57 0.81 -10.11 3.57
CA ASP A 57 2.03 -10.21 2.78
C ASP A 57 3.16 -10.59 3.74
N ILE A 58 4.17 -11.30 3.24
CA ILE A 58 5.34 -11.66 4.05
C ILE A 58 6.22 -10.44 4.38
N ASN A 59 6.15 -9.39 3.55
CA ASN A 59 6.93 -8.18 3.77
C ASN A 59 6.29 -7.31 4.87
N SER A 60 6.89 -7.33 6.05
CA SER A 60 6.39 -6.56 7.20
C SER A 60 6.42 -5.03 7.00
N ASP A 61 7.35 -4.51 6.19
CA ASP A 61 7.46 -3.07 5.92
C ASP A 61 6.36 -2.61 4.96
N LEU A 62 6.02 -3.46 3.98
CA LEU A 62 4.86 -3.27 3.11
C LEU A 62 3.55 -3.26 3.90
N ILE A 63 3.37 -4.22 4.81
CA ILE A 63 2.20 -4.27 5.69
C ILE A 63 2.14 -3.04 6.59
N ASN A 64 3.28 -2.58 7.11
CA ASN A 64 3.34 -1.32 7.85
C ASN A 64 2.88 -0.13 7.00
N LEU A 65 3.37 -0.01 5.76
CA LEU A 65 2.95 1.05 4.83
C LEU A 65 1.43 1.04 4.62
N HIS A 66 0.83 -0.12 4.30
CA HIS A 66 -0.63 -0.22 4.13
C HIS A 66 -1.41 0.16 5.40
N ARG A 67 -0.93 -0.26 6.58
CA ARG A 67 -1.55 0.11 7.87
C ARG A 67 -1.50 1.62 8.10
N ILE A 68 -0.39 2.27 7.77
CA ILE A 68 -0.23 3.71 7.93
C ILE A 68 -1.09 4.48 6.91
N ILE A 69 -1.15 4.04 5.65
CA ILE A 69 -2.04 4.62 4.63
C ILE A 69 -3.50 4.59 5.11
N ARG A 70 -3.95 3.46 5.69
CA ARG A 70 -5.31 3.32 6.22
C ARG A 70 -5.57 4.20 7.44
N ASN A 71 -4.67 4.18 8.42
CA ASN A 71 -4.96 4.69 9.76
C ASN A 71 -4.46 6.12 10.00
N ARG A 72 -3.40 6.54 9.30
CA ARG A 72 -2.71 7.83 9.51
C ARG A 72 -2.23 8.48 8.20
N PRO A 73 -3.09 8.61 7.17
CA PRO A 73 -2.67 9.10 5.84
C PRO A 73 -2.11 10.53 5.88
N ALA A 74 -2.70 11.42 6.69
CA ALA A 74 -2.22 12.80 6.84
C ALA A 74 -0.82 12.87 7.46
N SER A 75 -0.53 12.00 8.44
CA SER A 75 0.79 11.94 9.07
C SER A 75 1.85 11.38 8.11
N LEU A 76 1.49 10.36 7.31
CA LEU A 76 2.38 9.86 6.26
C LEU A 76 2.69 10.93 5.23
N GLN A 77 1.67 11.65 4.76
CA GLN A 77 1.84 12.75 3.82
C GLN A 77 2.74 13.86 4.39
N ALA A 78 2.53 14.24 5.64
CA ALA A 78 3.36 15.24 6.31
C ALA A 78 4.83 14.78 6.41
N GLU A 79 5.08 13.54 6.83
CA GLU A 79 6.44 12.99 6.89
C GLU A 79 7.09 12.97 5.51
N LEU A 80 6.40 12.44 4.49
CA LEU A 80 6.89 12.41 3.11
C LEU A 80 7.21 13.81 2.59
N ASN A 81 6.39 14.81 2.87
CA ASN A 81 6.62 16.19 2.45
C ASN A 81 7.78 16.86 3.21
N SER A 82 8.08 16.42 4.43
CA SER A 82 9.17 16.97 5.23
C SER A 82 10.56 16.50 4.78
N LEU A 83 10.64 15.34 4.11
CA LEU A 83 11.91 14.75 3.68
C LEU A 83 12.57 15.56 2.55
N PHE A 84 13.79 16.05 2.80
CA PHE A 84 14.58 16.73 1.78
C PHE A 84 14.95 15.79 0.62
N ARG A 85 14.50 16.11 -0.59
CA ARG A 85 14.70 15.24 -1.76
C ARG A 85 16.14 15.34 -2.26
N SER A 86 17.01 14.43 -1.83
CA SER A 86 18.39 14.34 -2.32
C SER A 86 18.84 12.89 -2.49
N ARG A 87 19.83 12.70 -3.36
CA ARG A 87 20.50 11.41 -3.56
C ARG A 87 21.18 10.94 -2.28
N GLU A 88 21.79 11.87 -1.55
CA GLU A 88 22.46 11.59 -0.27
C GLU A 88 21.48 11.03 0.76
N LEU A 89 20.34 11.70 0.96
CA LEU A 89 19.31 11.21 1.88
C LEU A 89 18.81 9.82 1.51
N PHE A 90 18.58 9.57 0.21
CA PHE A 90 18.17 8.26 -0.27
C PHE A 90 19.18 7.16 0.11
N PHE A 91 20.48 7.38 -0.14
CA PHE A 91 21.50 6.39 0.21
C PHE A 91 21.71 6.26 1.72
N ASP A 92 21.52 7.33 2.49
CA ASP A 92 21.62 7.28 3.93
C ASP A 92 20.48 6.47 4.57
N ILE A 93 19.26 6.58 4.03
CA ILE A 93 18.12 5.73 4.41
C ILE A 93 18.36 4.29 3.94
N LYS A 94 18.67 4.09 2.64
CA LYS A 94 18.85 2.76 2.04
C LYS A 94 19.95 1.94 2.73
N ASN A 95 21.05 2.58 3.10
CA ASN A 95 22.17 1.92 3.76
C ASN A 95 22.01 1.88 5.29
N GLY A 96 20.89 2.35 5.84
CA GLY A 96 20.57 2.28 7.26
C GLY A 96 21.39 3.22 8.17
N LYS A 97 22.03 4.24 7.60
CA LYS A 97 22.67 5.32 8.37
C LYS A 97 21.63 6.17 9.09
N ILE A 98 20.50 6.43 8.42
CA ILE A 98 19.30 7.03 9.02
C ILE A 98 18.27 5.92 9.18
N LYS A 99 17.82 5.73 10.43
CA LYS A 99 16.82 4.71 10.78
C LYS A 99 15.50 5.38 11.17
N PRO A 100 14.36 4.77 10.82
CA PRO A 100 13.07 5.32 11.20
C PRO A 100 12.90 5.25 12.72
N LYS A 101 12.36 6.31 13.32
CA LYS A 101 12.12 6.40 14.77
C LYS A 101 10.76 5.84 15.20
N ASN A 102 9.85 5.68 14.25
CA ASN A 102 8.49 5.20 14.47
C ASN A 102 7.92 4.58 13.19
N ASP A 103 6.73 3.98 13.28
CA ASP A 103 6.07 3.29 12.17
C ASP A 103 5.70 4.23 11.00
N ILE A 104 5.44 5.52 11.25
CA ILE A 104 5.13 6.50 10.20
C ILE A 104 6.39 6.77 9.37
N GLN A 105 7.52 7.03 10.03
CA GLN A 105 8.81 7.18 9.35
C GLN A 105 9.21 5.90 8.62
N LYS A 106 8.96 4.74 9.24
CA LYS A 106 9.23 3.46 8.63
C LYS A 106 8.43 3.27 7.34
N ALA A 107 7.16 3.67 7.32
CA ALA A 107 6.34 3.69 6.12
C ALA A 107 6.84 4.71 5.09
N ALA A 108 7.18 5.94 5.52
CA ALA A 108 7.66 7.00 4.63
C ALA A 108 9.00 6.66 3.97
N PHE A 109 9.91 5.98 4.68
CA PHE A 109 11.21 5.56 4.14
C PHE A 109 11.09 4.38 3.17
N TYR A 110 10.02 3.60 3.31
CA TYR A 110 9.72 2.44 2.46
C TYR A 110 8.96 2.81 1.19
N PHE A 111 8.13 3.86 1.25
CA PHE A 111 7.30 4.38 0.15
C PHE A 111 8.14 5.00 -0.98
#